data_AF-A0A1H7LC25-F1
#
_entry.id   AF-A0A1H7LC25-F1
#
_cell.length_a   1.000
_cell.length_b   1.000
_cell.length_c   1.000
_cell.angle_alpha   90.00
_cell.angle_beta   90.00
_cell.angle_gamma   90.00
#
_symmetry.space_group_name_H-M   'P 1'
#
loop_
_entity.id
_entity.type
_entity.pdbx_description
1 polymer ?
#
loop_
_entity_poly.entity_id
_entity_poly.type
_entity_poly.pdbx_seq_one_letter_code
_entity_poly.pdbx_strand_id
1 'polypeptide(L)'
;MKQEILNVLRRFINVCAGMLFIMVILGPVLGIVDGINNVQFAVLIICAAAAAFSSLVFISKQELHGAAWWCREIICILINMAITLPLTFYAGLWKSLVGMLVVMLIILVIAFGNHFVEFLYDMKTANLINSKIKEMR
;
A
#
# COMPACT_ATOMS: atom_id res chain seq x y z
N MET A 1 -3.16 17.91 10.52
CA MET A 1 -3.74 16.92 11.46
C MET A 1 -5.01 16.23 10.95
N LYS A 2 -6.19 16.85 10.89
CA LYS A 2 -7.43 16.13 10.46
C LYS A 2 -7.33 15.52 9.04
N GLN A 3 -6.74 16.25 8.09
CA GLN A 3 -6.56 15.79 6.71
C GLN A 3 -5.48 14.71 6.55
N GLU A 4 -4.38 14.79 7.30
CA GLU A 4 -3.31 13.78 7.28
C GLU A 4 -3.80 12.43 7.82
N ILE A 5 -4.56 12.46 8.91
CA ILE A 5 -5.21 11.26 9.48
C ILE A 5 -6.17 10.65 8.46
N LEU A 6 -6.92 11.48 7.71
CA LEU A 6 -7.84 11.01 6.68
C LEU A 6 -7.10 10.35 5.51
N ASN A 7 -5.94 10.88 5.12
CA ASN A 7 -5.11 10.31 4.07
C ASN A 7 -4.48 8.97 4.49
N VAL A 8 -3.99 8.88 5.74
CA VAL A 8 -3.48 7.61 6.31
C VAL A 8 -4.60 6.57 6.38
N LEU A 9 -5.80 6.96 6.84
CA LEU A 9 -6.97 6.08 6.86
C LEU A 9 -7.38 5.62 5.47
N ARG A 10 -7.36 6.51 4.46
CA ARG A 10 -7.70 6.15 3.09
C ARG A 10 -6.68 5.17 2.51
N ARG A 11 -5.38 5.39 2.72
CA ARG A 11 -4.32 4.45 2.31
C ARG A 11 -4.46 3.12 3.05
N PHE A 12 -4.75 3.13 4.36
CA PHE A 12 -5.04 1.92 5.12
C PHE A 12 -6.20 1.12 4.53
N ILE A 13 -7.31 1.78 4.21
CA ILE A 13 -8.48 1.14 3.58
C ILE A 13 -8.11 0.55 2.22
N ASN A 14 -7.35 1.27 1.39
CA ASN A 14 -6.93 0.78 0.07
C ASN A 14 -6.00 -0.44 0.19
N VAL A 15 -5.03 -0.41 1.12
CA VAL A 15 -4.12 -1.54 1.38
C VAL A 15 -4.88 -2.75 1.90
N CYS A 16 -5.79 -2.55 2.88
CA CYS A 16 -6.65 -3.61 3.40
C CYS A 16 -7.56 -4.19 2.30
N ALA A 17 -8.15 -3.34 1.45
CA ALA A 17 -9.00 -3.79 0.34
C ALA A 17 -8.22 -4.58 -0.70
N GLY A 18 -7.01 -4.13 -1.06
CA GLY A 18 -6.12 -4.88 -1.97
C GLY A 18 -5.69 -6.21 -1.37
N MET A 19 -5.38 -6.25 -0.08
CA MET A 19 -4.99 -7.47 0.63
C MET A 19 -6.17 -8.47 0.70
N LEU A 20 -7.38 -8.00 0.99
CA LEU A 20 -8.60 -8.80 0.96
C LEU A 20 -8.91 -9.33 -0.44
N PHE A 21 -8.74 -8.52 -1.49
CA PHE A 21 -8.92 -8.96 -2.87
C PHE A 21 -7.96 -10.09 -3.24
N ILE A 22 -6.68 -9.95 -2.89
CA ILE A 22 -5.66 -10.98 -3.13
C ILE A 22 -6.02 -12.27 -2.38
N MET A 23 -6.46 -12.17 -1.12
CA MET A 23 -6.73 -13.34 -0.29
C MET A 23 -8.04 -14.05 -0.60
N VAL A 24 -9.11 -13.31 -0.92
CA VAL A 24 -10.45 -13.86 -1.13
C VAL A 24 -10.69 -14.28 -2.58
N ILE A 25 -10.04 -13.62 -3.54
CA ILE A 25 -10.28 -13.88 -4.98
C ILE A 25 -9.10 -14.62 -5.61
N LEU A 26 -7.89 -14.08 -5.49
CA LEU A 26 -6.71 -14.68 -6.15
C LEU A 26 -6.23 -15.98 -5.48
N GLY A 27 -6.26 -16.04 -4.16
CA GLY A 27 -5.84 -17.22 -3.38
C GLY A 27 -6.62 -18.51 -3.76
N PRO A 28 -7.97 -18.48 -3.74
CA PRO A 28 -8.79 -19.63 -4.11
C PRO A 28 -8.76 -19.95 -5.61
N VAL A 29 -8.75 -18.92 -6.49
CA VAL A 29 -8.74 -19.12 -7.94
C VAL A 29 -7.45 -19.77 -8.44
N LEU A 30 -6.32 -19.47 -7.79
CA LEU A 30 -5.02 -20.05 -8.14
C LEU A 30 -4.68 -21.32 -7.34
N GLY A 31 -5.53 -21.74 -6.39
CA GLY A 31 -5.25 -22.89 -5.52
C GLY A 31 -4.02 -22.72 -4.63
N ILE A 32 -3.63 -21.47 -4.33
CA ILE A 32 -2.39 -21.15 -3.59
C ILE A 32 -2.64 -21.17 -2.07
N VAL A 33 -3.89 -21.00 -1.63
CA VAL A 33 -4.25 -20.82 -0.21
C VAL A 33 -5.47 -21.68 0.13
N ASP A 34 -5.28 -22.79 0.85
CA ASP A 34 -6.36 -23.64 1.39
C ASP A 34 -7.13 -22.96 2.55
N GLY A 35 -6.62 -21.84 3.04
CA GLY A 35 -7.23 -21.02 4.07
C GLY A 35 -6.18 -20.28 4.88
N ILE A 36 -6.54 -19.09 5.37
CA ILE A 36 -5.72 -18.30 6.29
C ILE A 36 -6.35 -18.45 7.68
N ASN A 37 -5.56 -18.85 8.68
CA ASN A 37 -6.05 -18.97 10.05
C ASN A 37 -6.15 -17.59 10.75
N ASN A 38 -6.84 -17.52 11.88
CA ASN A 38 -7.05 -16.25 12.60
C ASN A 38 -5.76 -15.53 13.00
N VAL A 39 -4.69 -16.28 13.30
CA VAL A 39 -3.38 -15.70 13.69
C VAL A 39 -2.71 -15.06 12.48
N GLN A 40 -2.69 -15.77 11.35
CA GLN A 40 -2.17 -15.24 10.09
C GLN A 40 -2.97 -14.02 9.65
N PHE A 41 -4.29 -14.06 9.75
CA PHE A 41 -5.16 -12.92 9.44
C PHE A 41 -4.86 -11.69 10.32
N ALA A 42 -4.68 -11.90 11.64
CA ALA A 42 -4.27 -10.81 12.55
C ALA A 42 -2.91 -10.22 12.18
N VAL A 43 -1.93 -11.06 11.81
CA VAL A 43 -0.61 -10.60 11.35
C VAL A 43 -0.71 -9.78 10.07
N LEU A 44 -1.59 -10.17 9.14
CA LEU A 44 -1.84 -9.45 7.90
C LEU A 44 -2.48 -8.07 8.16
N ILE A 45 -3.39 -7.96 9.13
CA ILE A 45 -3.91 -6.65 9.57
C ILE A 45 -2.80 -5.77 10.13
N ILE A 46 -1.90 -6.32 10.96
CA ILE A 46 -0.74 -5.57 11.51
C ILE A 46 0.17 -5.10 10.37
N CYS A 47 0.40 -5.93 9.37
CA CYS A 47 1.17 -5.59 8.18
C CYS A 47 0.50 -4.46 7.38
N ALA A 48 -0.81 -4.50 7.20
CA ALA A 48 -1.55 -3.44 6.53
C ALA A 48 -1.51 -2.11 7.32
N ALA A 49 -1.57 -2.18 8.65
CA ALA A 49 -1.41 -1.01 9.51
C ALA A 49 0.00 -0.43 9.37
N ALA A 50 1.04 -1.25 9.41
CA ALA A 50 2.42 -0.82 9.21
C ALA A 50 2.62 -0.12 7.86
N ALA A 51 2.02 -0.65 6.78
CA ALA A 51 2.06 -0.04 5.46
C ALA A 51 1.29 1.29 5.37
N ALA A 52 0.21 1.45 6.15
CA ALA A 52 -0.46 2.74 6.26
C ALA A 52 0.39 3.74 7.05
N PHE A 53 1.02 3.33 8.15
CA PHE A 53 1.88 4.22 8.94
C PHE A 53 3.18 4.60 8.23
N SER A 54 3.72 3.73 7.36
CA SER A 54 4.91 4.08 6.57
C SER A 54 4.64 5.26 5.63
N SER A 55 3.38 5.55 5.28
CA SER A 55 3.05 6.75 4.50
C SER A 55 3.28 8.06 5.25
N LEU A 56 3.45 8.03 6.58
CA LEU A 56 3.86 9.20 7.36
C LEU A 56 5.22 9.75 6.91
N VAL A 57 6.05 8.91 6.28
CA VAL A 57 7.32 9.35 5.66
C VAL A 57 7.07 10.39 4.56
N PHE A 58 5.87 10.49 4.00
CA PHE A 58 5.50 11.51 3.01
C PHE A 58 5.00 12.83 3.63
N ILE A 59 4.82 12.90 4.95
CA ILE A 59 4.50 14.18 5.61
C ILE A 59 5.73 15.09 5.50
N SER A 60 5.56 16.18 4.77
CA SER A 60 6.60 17.19 4.52
C SER A 60 5.94 18.56 4.39
N LYS A 61 6.59 19.59 4.94
CA LYS A 61 6.16 20.99 4.76
C LYS A 61 6.50 21.56 3.37
N GLN A 62 7.29 20.84 2.58
CA GLN A 62 7.75 21.25 1.25
C GLN A 62 7.12 20.36 0.17
N GLU A 63 6.73 20.94 -0.97
CA GLU A 63 6.30 20.21 -2.17
C GLU A 63 7.40 19.22 -2.58
N LEU A 64 7.06 17.94 -2.54
CA LEU A 64 7.98 16.85 -2.86
C LEU A 64 8.01 16.65 -4.37
N HIS A 65 9.05 17.19 -5.03
CA HIS A 65 9.30 16.97 -6.45
C HIS A 65 10.59 16.18 -6.71
N GLY A 66 10.56 15.34 -7.75
CA GLY A 66 11.72 14.66 -8.31
C GLY A 66 12.37 13.63 -7.38
N ALA A 67 13.69 13.70 -7.23
CA ALA A 67 14.50 12.68 -6.54
C ALA A 67 14.18 12.53 -5.04
N ALA A 68 13.75 13.60 -4.37
CA ALA A 68 13.40 13.57 -2.94
C ALA A 68 12.15 12.70 -2.68
N TRP A 69 11.23 12.65 -3.63
CA TRP A 69 10.05 11.80 -3.58
C TRP A 69 10.43 10.33 -3.73
N TRP A 70 11.29 10.00 -4.71
CA TRP A 70 11.80 8.64 -4.89
C TRP A 70 12.59 8.12 -3.70
N CYS A 71 13.37 8.98 -3.04
CA CYS A 71 14.09 8.62 -1.82
C CYS A 71 13.13 8.21 -0.69
N ARG A 72 12.05 8.98 -0.49
CA ARG A 72 11.01 8.65 0.50
C ARG A 72 10.25 7.38 0.15
N GLU A 73 10.05 7.12 -1.14
CA GLU A 73 9.43 5.88 -1.60
C GLU A 73 10.30 4.66 -1.30
N ILE A 74 11.60 4.73 -1.60
CA ILE A 74 12.55 3.67 -1.26
C ILE A 74 12.53 3.42 0.25
N ILE A 75 12.55 4.48 1.07
CA ILE A 75 12.45 4.36 2.53
C ILE A 75 11.14 3.70 2.95
N CYS A 76 10.01 4.08 2.36
CA CYS A 76 8.70 3.50 2.64
C CYS A 76 8.66 2.00 2.31
N ILE A 77 9.21 1.60 1.16
CA ILE A 77 9.30 0.19 0.75
C ILE A 77 10.22 -0.58 1.71
N LEU A 78 11.37 -0.01 2.08
CA LEU A 78 12.32 -0.63 3.01
C LEU A 78 11.71 -0.84 4.40
N ILE A 79 11.00 0.16 4.94
CA ILE A 79 10.27 0.04 6.22
C ILE A 79 9.23 -1.08 6.11
N ASN A 80 8.46 -1.09 5.02
CA ASN A 80 7.49 -2.15 4.81
C ASN A 80 8.15 -3.51 4.77
N MET A 81 9.16 -3.72 3.93
CA MET A 81 9.88 -4.99 3.84
C MET A 81 10.46 -5.43 5.20
N ALA A 82 11.06 -4.51 5.95
CA ALA A 82 11.65 -4.79 7.26
C ALA A 82 10.62 -5.26 8.31
N ILE A 83 9.34 -4.87 8.16
CA ILE A 83 8.27 -5.25 9.09
C ILE A 83 7.47 -6.44 8.56
N THR A 84 7.02 -6.39 7.30
CA THR A 84 6.17 -7.42 6.70
C THR A 84 6.89 -8.74 6.50
N LEU A 85 8.16 -8.75 6.06
CA LEU A 85 8.86 -10.02 5.82
C LEU A 85 9.04 -10.85 7.10
N PRO A 86 9.56 -10.30 8.22
CA PRO A 86 9.70 -11.08 9.45
C PRO A 86 8.36 -11.51 10.04
N LEU A 87 7.35 -10.62 10.02
CA LEU A 87 6.02 -10.94 10.55
C LEU A 87 5.35 -12.06 9.76
N THR A 88 5.40 -12.00 8.43
CA THR A 88 4.81 -13.03 7.57
C THR A 88 5.56 -14.35 7.66
N PHE A 89 6.89 -14.33 7.87
CA PHE A 89 7.68 -15.53 8.14
C PHE A 89 7.28 -16.17 9.48
N TYR A 90 7.19 -15.35 10.55
CA TYR A 90 6.79 -15.81 11.88
C TYR A 90 5.38 -16.42 11.90
N ALA A 91 4.45 -15.83 11.14
CA ALA A 91 3.10 -16.35 10.95
C ALA A 91 3.03 -17.64 10.09
N GLY A 92 4.16 -18.07 9.53
CA GLY A 92 4.24 -19.24 8.67
C GLY A 92 3.58 -19.04 7.31
N LEU A 93 3.40 -17.80 6.85
CA LEU A 93 2.84 -17.50 5.51
C LEU A 93 3.81 -17.86 4.39
N TRP A 94 5.10 -17.94 4.69
CA TRP A 94 6.11 -18.46 3.78
C TRP A 94 7.27 -19.07 4.57
N LYS A 95 7.93 -20.08 3.97
CA LYS A 95 9.16 -20.71 4.52
C LYS A 95 10.23 -21.01 3.47
N SER A 96 9.93 -20.76 2.20
CA SER A 96 10.83 -20.98 1.08
C SER A 96 11.29 -19.65 0.48
N LEU A 97 12.41 -19.66 -0.23
CA LEU A 97 12.91 -18.50 -0.96
C LEU A 97 11.88 -17.97 -1.96
N VAL A 98 11.16 -18.87 -2.64
CA VAL A 98 10.11 -18.50 -3.58
C VAL A 98 8.97 -17.77 -2.87
N GLY A 99 8.53 -18.26 -1.71
CA GLY A 99 7.50 -17.58 -0.92
C GLY A 99 7.93 -16.18 -0.45
N MET A 100 9.19 -16.03 -0.05
CA MET A 100 9.77 -14.71 0.28
C MET A 100 9.68 -13.74 -0.90
N LEU A 101 10.08 -14.18 -2.09
CA LEU A 101 10.05 -13.37 -3.31
C LEU A 101 8.63 -12.97 -3.69
N VAL A 102 7.65 -13.86 -3.52
CA VAL A 102 6.23 -13.55 -3.75
C VAL A 102 5.75 -12.46 -2.78
N VAL A 103 6.09 -12.55 -1.49
CA VAL A 103 5.73 -11.51 -0.51
C VAL A 103 6.41 -10.17 -0.84
N MET A 104 7.69 -10.18 -1.23
CA MET A 104 8.37 -8.96 -1.69
C MET A 104 7.69 -8.33 -2.90
N LEU A 105 7.28 -9.14 -3.88
CA LEU A 105 6.55 -8.68 -5.06
C LEU A 105 5.20 -8.05 -4.68
N ILE A 106 4.45 -8.66 -3.76
CA ILE A 106 3.19 -8.10 -3.26
C ILE A 106 3.40 -6.73 -2.62
N ILE A 107 4.44 -6.57 -1.79
CA ILE A 107 4.78 -5.28 -1.17
C ILE A 107 5.04 -4.21 -2.25
N LEU A 108 5.81 -4.56 -3.29
CA LEU A 108 6.08 -3.66 -4.41
C LEU A 108 4.81 -3.30 -5.18
N VAL A 109 3.96 -4.28 -5.50
CA VAL A 109 2.69 -4.04 -6.20
C VAL A 109 1.77 -3.12 -5.40
N ILE A 110 1.69 -3.28 -4.07
CA ILE A 110 0.91 -2.39 -3.21
C ILE A 110 1.50 -0.98 -3.19
N ALA A 111 2.83 -0.86 -3.11
CA ALA A 111 3.52 0.43 -3.13
C ALA A 111 3.26 1.19 -4.45
N PHE A 112 3.47 0.53 -5.60
CA PHE A 112 3.18 1.09 -6.92
C PHE A 112 1.67 1.34 -7.14
N GLY A 113 0.81 0.45 -6.65
CA GLY A 113 -0.65 0.61 -6.74
C GLY A 113 -1.14 1.85 -6.01
N ASN A 114 -0.58 2.15 -4.84
CA ASN A 114 -0.87 3.39 -4.12
C ASN A 114 -0.48 4.64 -4.93
N HIS A 115 0.66 4.61 -5.63
CA HIS A 115 1.05 5.70 -6.53
C HIS A 115 0.11 5.89 -7.70
N PHE A 116 -0.30 4.79 -8.31
CA PHE A 116 -1.26 4.85 -9.41
C PHE A 116 -2.58 5.50 -8.95
N VAL A 117 -3.04 5.13 -7.76
CA VAL A 117 -4.26 5.72 -7.17
C VAL A 117 -4.09 7.21 -6.88
N GLU A 118 -2.97 7.64 -6.30
CA GLU A 118 -2.68 9.06 -6.07
C GLU A 118 -2.59 9.86 -7.38
N PHE A 119 -1.88 9.33 -8.37
CA PHE A 119 -1.80 9.94 -9.70
C PHE A 119 -3.18 10.11 -10.34
N LEU A 120 -4.06 9.10 -10.24
CA LEU A 120 -5.43 9.19 -10.73
C LEU A 120 -6.25 10.26 -10.01
N TYR A 121 -6.07 10.42 -8.70
CA TYR A 121 -6.73 11.48 -7.93
C TYR A 121 -6.25 12.87 -8.35
N ASP A 122 -4.94 13.05 -8.54
CA ASP A 122 -4.37 14.32 -9.00
C ASP A 122 -4.84 14.66 -10.41
N MET A 123 -4.85 13.69 -11.33
CA MET A 123 -5.42 13.87 -12.67
C MET A 123 -6.90 14.24 -12.63
N LYS A 124 -7.70 13.58 -11.79
CA LYS A 124 -9.13 13.88 -11.66
C LYS A 124 -9.35 15.28 -11.12
N THR A 125 -8.51 15.71 -10.18
CA THR A 125 -8.55 17.05 -9.58
C THR A 125 -8.15 18.12 -10.60
N ALA A 126 -7.07 17.90 -11.36
CA ALA A 126 -6.64 18.80 -12.44
C ALA A 126 -7.69 18.92 -13.54
N ASN A 127 -8.33 17.82 -13.94
CA ASN A 127 -9.42 17.83 -14.90
C ASN A 127 -10.64 18.61 -14.40
N LEU A 128 -10.97 18.50 -13.11
CA LEU A 128 -12.07 19.25 -12.50
C LEU A 128 -11.80 20.76 -12.43
N ILE A 129 -10.53 21.15 -12.20
CA ILE A 129 -10.12 22.56 -12.22
C ILE A 129 -10.18 23.10 -13.65
N ASN A 130 -9.66 22.36 -14.62
CA ASN A 130 -9.69 22.74 -16.03
C ASN A 130 -11.13 22.85 -16.57
N SER A 131 -12.03 21.95 -16.17
CA SER A 131 -13.45 22.04 -16.57
C SER A 131 -14.11 23.30 -16.00
N LYS A 132 -13.85 23.64 -14.73
CA LYS A 132 -14.37 24.88 -14.13
C LYS A 132 -13.80 26.15 -14.78
N ILE A 133 -12.51 26.17 -15.11
CA ILE A 133 -11.89 27.29 -15.84
C ILE A 133 -12.53 27.46 -17.23
N LYS A 134 -12.87 26.35 -17.89
CA LYS A 134 -13.52 26.35 -19.20
C LYS A 134 -14.98 26.79 -19.15
N GLU A 135 -15.70 26.55 -18.04
CA GLU A 135 -17.06 27.05 -17.82
C GLU A 135 -17.11 28.54 -17.44
N MET A 136 -16.02 29.08 -16.88
CA MET A 136 -15.89 30.51 -16.56
C MET A 136 -15.46 31.38 -17.76
N ARG A 137 -15.19 30.78 -18.92
CA ARG A 137 -14.69 31.44 -20.12
C ARG A 137 -15.70 31.36 -21.25
#